data_AF-A0A8J3ICK8-F1
#
_entry.id   AF-A0A8J3ICK8-F1
#
_cell.length_a   1.000
_cell.length_b   1.000
_cell.length_c   1.000
_cell.angle_alpha   90.00
_cell.angle_beta   90.00
_cell.angle_gamma   90.00
#
_symmetry.space_group_name_H-M   'P 1'
#
loop_
_entity.id
_entity.type
_entity.pdbx_description
1 polymer ?
#
loop_
_entity_poly.entity_id
_entity_poly.type
_entity_poly.pdbx_seq_one_letter_code
_entity_poly.pdbx_strand_id
1 'polypeptide(L)'
;MKNNITRADKRSQALKMRAAKYTYDEIARALGFKNRSAAYKLVNKALEEYESEDVRLLRMEEGYMLDVLHQKLWAQLYDKNGKLNLRVIDRLLAISDRRCKLWGLYRKAGDNDSVYYSKVIIREVPAGYIQSV
;
A
#
# COMPACT_ATOMS: atom_id res chain seq x y z
N MET A 1 36.36 -9.15 -8.16
CA MET A 1 35.60 -7.87 -8.08
C MET A 1 34.64 -7.95 -6.89
N LYS A 2 34.83 -7.14 -5.84
CA LYS A 2 33.79 -6.98 -4.81
C LYS A 2 32.73 -6.05 -5.40
N ASN A 3 31.59 -6.59 -5.83
CA ASN A 3 30.46 -5.75 -6.25
C ASN A 3 30.04 -4.91 -5.04
N ASN A 4 30.35 -3.62 -5.07
CA ASN A 4 29.86 -2.66 -4.08
C ASN A 4 28.36 -2.46 -4.31
N ILE A 5 27.55 -3.33 -3.72
CA ILE A 5 26.08 -3.21 -3.74
C ILE A 5 25.73 -1.86 -3.10
N THR A 6 25.14 -0.97 -3.89
CA THR A 6 24.78 0.38 -3.43
C THR A 6 23.60 0.30 -2.44
N ARG A 7 23.37 1.37 -1.66
CA ARG A 7 22.18 1.41 -0.78
C ARG A 7 20.87 1.30 -1.57
N ALA A 8 20.83 1.79 -2.81
CA ALA A 8 19.67 1.66 -3.68
C ALA A 8 19.43 0.20 -4.09
N ASP A 9 20.49 -0.52 -4.46
CA ASP A 9 20.41 -1.94 -4.83
C ASP A 9 19.93 -2.80 -3.66
N LYS A 10 20.44 -2.53 -2.44
CA LYS A 10 19.97 -3.22 -1.23
C LYS A 10 18.48 -2.96 -0.95
N ARG A 11 17.97 -1.77 -1.25
CA ARG A 11 16.53 -1.45 -1.10
C ARG A 11 15.69 -2.25 -2.09
N SER A 12 16.04 -2.24 -3.38
CA SER A 12 15.31 -3.03 -4.40
C SER A 12 15.34 -4.53 -4.08
N GLN A 13 16.50 -5.08 -3.71
CA GLN A 13 16.59 -6.49 -3.29
C GLN A 13 15.74 -6.79 -2.04
N ALA A 14 15.75 -5.92 -1.03
CA ALA A 14 14.92 -6.11 0.17
C ALA A 14 13.42 -6.09 -0.16
N LEU A 15 12.99 -5.23 -1.09
CA LEU A 15 11.60 -5.18 -1.57
C LEU A 15 11.22 -6.46 -2.31
N LYS A 16 12.07 -6.94 -3.22
CA LYS A 16 11.85 -8.21 -3.95
C LYS A 16 11.77 -9.40 -2.99
N MET A 17 12.63 -9.46 -1.99
CA MET A 17 12.56 -10.50 -0.96
C MET A 17 11.29 -10.40 -0.12
N ARG A 18 10.81 -9.18 0.19
CA ARG A 18 9.53 -9.01 0.88
C ARG A 18 8.34 -9.41 0.03
N ALA A 19 8.35 -9.15 -1.27
CA ALA A 19 7.36 -9.64 -2.23
C ALA A 19 7.30 -11.17 -2.24
N ALA A 20 8.47 -11.81 -2.26
CA ALA A 20 8.61 -13.26 -2.09
C ALA A 20 8.38 -13.77 -0.65
N LYS A 21 7.80 -12.95 0.24
CA LYS A 21 7.38 -13.29 1.62
C LYS A 21 8.48 -13.69 2.60
N TYR A 22 9.76 -13.45 2.28
CA TYR A 22 10.86 -13.67 3.23
C TYR A 22 10.73 -12.78 4.47
N THR A 23 10.96 -13.35 5.64
CA THR A 23 10.97 -12.62 6.92
C THR A 23 12.08 -11.57 6.97
N TYR A 24 11.94 -10.56 7.85
CA TYR A 24 12.97 -9.53 8.02
C TYR A 24 14.30 -10.10 8.52
N ASP A 25 14.28 -11.23 9.24
CA ASP A 25 15.49 -11.93 9.69
C ASP A 25 16.22 -12.60 8.52
N GLU A 26 15.48 -13.21 7.59
CA GLU A 26 16.06 -13.76 6.36
C GLU A 26 16.63 -12.68 5.46
N ILE A 27 15.94 -11.54 5.35
CA ILE A 27 16.42 -10.39 4.59
C ILE A 27 17.67 -9.79 5.22
N ALA A 28 17.71 -9.68 6.55
CA ALA A 28 18.88 -9.21 7.27
C ALA A 28 20.10 -10.09 7.00
N ARG A 29 19.93 -11.42 7.08
CA ARG A 29 20.98 -12.39 6.77
C ARG A 29 21.43 -12.30 5.31
N ALA A 30 20.49 -12.21 4.36
CA ALA A 30 20.81 -12.18 2.94
C ALA A 30 21.55 -10.90 2.50
N LEU A 31 21.21 -9.74 3.08
CA LEU A 31 21.75 -8.44 2.67
C LEU A 31 22.91 -7.95 3.57
N GLY A 32 23.31 -8.76 4.55
CA GLY A 32 24.40 -8.49 5.48
C GLY A 32 24.07 -7.40 6.51
N PHE A 33 22.82 -7.29 6.96
CA PHE A 33 22.45 -6.40 8.04
C PHE A 33 22.73 -7.03 9.41
N LYS A 34 23.14 -6.19 10.35
CA LYS A 34 23.47 -6.61 11.72
C LYS A 34 22.27 -7.21 12.47
N ASN A 35 21.05 -6.77 12.15
CA ASN A 35 19.84 -7.22 12.84
C ASN A 35 18.58 -7.05 11.96
N ARG A 36 17.52 -7.75 12.38
CA ARG A 36 16.15 -7.66 11.83
C ARG A 36 15.66 -6.22 11.68
N SER A 37 15.92 -5.40 12.70
CA SER A 37 15.43 -4.03 12.77
C SER A 37 16.01 -3.13 11.68
N ALA A 38 17.27 -3.36 11.27
CA ALA A 38 17.89 -2.65 10.16
C ALA A 38 17.24 -3.02 8.82
N ALA A 39 16.93 -4.30 8.59
CA ALA A 39 16.20 -4.75 7.40
C ALA A 39 14.78 -4.16 7.36
N TYR A 40 14.06 -4.19 8.50
CA TYR A 40 12.75 -3.57 8.64
C TYR A 40 12.78 -2.07 8.29
N LYS A 41 13.69 -1.32 8.89
CA LYS A 41 13.85 0.13 8.62
C LYS A 41 14.18 0.40 7.16
N LEU A 42 15.03 -0.42 6.53
CA LEU A 42 15.38 -0.26 5.12
C LEU A 42 14.16 -0.48 4.21
N VAL A 43 13.40 -1.54 4.44
CA VAL A 43 12.19 -1.85 3.66
C VAL A 43 11.18 -0.73 3.82
N ASN A 44 10.86 -0.32 5.05
CA ASN A 44 9.90 0.75 5.28
C ASN A 44 10.35 2.07 4.64
N LYS A 45 11.62 2.42 4.79
CA LYS A 45 12.18 3.62 4.14
C LYS A 45 12.11 3.53 2.61
N ALA A 46 12.29 2.35 2.03
CA ALA A 46 12.14 2.14 0.60
C ALA A 46 10.67 2.24 0.15
N LEU A 47 9.72 1.77 0.97
CA LEU A 47 8.27 1.91 0.74
C LEU A 47 7.80 3.37 0.85
N GLU A 48 8.40 4.15 1.75
CA GLU A 48 8.09 5.57 1.99
C GLU A 48 8.71 6.50 0.95
N GLU A 49 9.98 6.30 0.58
CA GLU A 49 10.73 7.23 -0.27
C GLU A 49 10.52 7.02 -1.78
N TYR A 50 9.98 5.88 -2.22
CA TYR A 50 9.93 5.53 -3.65
C TYR A 50 8.56 5.00 -4.10
N GLU A 51 7.95 5.64 -5.10
CA GLU A 51 7.09 4.97 -6.09
C GLU A 51 7.96 4.21 -7.09
N SER A 52 8.81 3.28 -6.63
CA SER A 52 9.41 2.35 -7.58
C SER A 52 8.37 1.31 -7.99
N GLU A 53 8.48 0.80 -9.22
CA GLU A 53 7.60 -0.27 -9.71
C GLU A 53 7.57 -1.47 -8.75
N ASP A 54 8.71 -1.81 -8.13
CA ASP A 54 8.82 -2.87 -7.11
C ASP A 54 7.92 -2.59 -5.88
N VAL A 55 7.83 -1.34 -5.41
CA VAL A 55 6.95 -0.95 -4.29
C VAL A 55 5.47 -1.03 -4.69
N ARG A 56 5.15 -0.61 -5.92
CA ARG A 56 3.80 -0.68 -6.48
C ARG A 56 3.34 -2.14 -6.61
N LEU A 57 4.19 -3.00 -7.18
CA LEU A 57 3.93 -4.43 -7.33
C LEU A 57 3.72 -5.10 -5.97
N LEU A 58 4.58 -4.81 -4.98
CA LEU A 58 4.40 -5.33 -3.62
C LEU A 58 3.07 -4.89 -2.99
N ARG A 59 2.68 -3.61 -3.14
CA ARG A 59 1.35 -3.15 -2.66
C ARG A 59 0.21 -3.87 -3.37
N MET A 60 0.30 -4.10 -4.68
CA MET A 60 -0.71 -4.85 -5.44
C MET A 60 -0.82 -6.30 -4.96
N GLU A 61 0.30 -6.99 -4.76
CA GLU A 61 0.31 -8.37 -4.27
C GLU A 61 -0.27 -8.49 -2.86
N GLU A 62 0.08 -7.59 -1.94
CA GLU A 62 -0.50 -7.56 -0.59
C GLU A 62 -2.00 -7.23 -0.64
N GLY A 63 -2.41 -6.29 -1.51
CA GLY A 63 -3.82 -5.98 -1.72
C GLY A 63 -4.62 -7.19 -2.21
N TYR A 64 -4.09 -7.91 -3.20
CA TYR A 64 -4.69 -9.14 -3.70
C TYR A 64 -4.82 -10.22 -2.61
N MET A 65 -3.77 -10.41 -1.80
CA MET A 65 -3.83 -11.36 -0.68
C MET A 65 -4.92 -10.98 0.33
N LEU A 66 -5.03 -9.69 0.68
CA LEU A 66 -6.08 -9.21 1.57
C LEU A 66 -7.48 -9.41 0.98
N ASP A 67 -7.66 -9.25 -0.32
CA ASP A 67 -8.93 -9.50 -1.02
C ASP A 67 -9.31 -10.99 -0.96
N VAL A 68 -8.36 -11.89 -1.21
CA VAL A 68 -8.54 -13.34 -1.09
C VAL A 68 -8.93 -13.74 0.33
N LEU A 69 -8.24 -13.21 1.35
CA LEU A 69 -8.57 -13.48 2.75
C LEU A 69 -9.95 -12.93 3.13
N HIS A 70 -10.29 -11.73 2.65
CA HIS A 70 -11.61 -11.13 2.86
C HIS A 70 -12.70 -12.01 2.27
N GLN A 71 -12.55 -12.48 1.03
CA GLN A 71 -13.52 -13.38 0.37
C GLN A 71 -13.70 -14.69 1.14
N LYS A 72 -12.59 -15.32 1.58
CA LYS A 72 -12.64 -16.57 2.34
C LYS A 72 -13.34 -16.42 3.69
N LEU A 73 -13.09 -15.32 4.39
CA LEU A 73 -13.74 -15.03 5.66
C LEU A 73 -15.21 -14.63 5.47
N TRP A 74 -15.54 -13.93 4.39
CA TRP A 74 -16.92 -13.59 4.06
C TRP A 74 -17.80 -14.84 3.91
N ALA A 75 -17.27 -15.92 3.32
CA ALA A 75 -17.96 -17.20 3.23
C ALA A 75 -18.23 -17.85 4.60
N GLN A 76 -17.54 -17.43 5.66
CA GLN A 76 -17.70 -17.90 7.04
C GLN A 76 -18.48 -16.92 7.93
N LEU A 77 -19.06 -15.87 7.34
CA LEU A 77 -19.75 -14.81 8.08
C LEU A 77 -20.94 -15.35 8.87
N TYR A 78 -21.66 -16.32 8.30
CA TYR A 78 -22.76 -16.99 8.93
C TYR A 78 -22.31 -18.37 9.45
N ASP A 79 -22.69 -18.68 10.68
CA ASP A 79 -22.59 -20.03 11.23
C ASP A 79 -23.64 -20.96 10.57
N LYS A 80 -23.52 -22.26 10.79
CA LYS A 80 -24.46 -23.30 10.32
C LYS A 80 -25.91 -23.02 10.70
N ASN A 81 -26.13 -22.28 11.78
CA ASN A 81 -27.44 -21.88 12.28
C ASN A 81 -27.96 -20.55 11.67
N GLY A 82 -27.27 -19.99 10.68
CA GLY A 82 -27.62 -18.71 10.06
C GLY A 82 -27.33 -17.48 10.93
N LYS A 83 -26.65 -17.64 12.08
CA LYS A 83 -26.27 -16.53 12.95
C LYS A 83 -24.95 -15.90 12.50
N LEU A 84 -24.84 -14.59 12.65
CA LEU A 84 -23.60 -13.86 12.37
C LEU A 84 -22.49 -14.27 13.34
N ASN A 85 -21.31 -14.57 12.80
CA ASN A 85 -20.11 -14.85 13.58
C ASN A 85 -19.35 -13.55 13.85
N LEU A 86 -19.50 -13.02 15.07
CA LEU A 86 -18.87 -11.76 15.49
C LEU A 86 -17.34 -11.78 15.34
N ARG A 87 -16.69 -12.94 15.60
CA ARG A 87 -15.23 -13.07 15.43
C ARG A 87 -14.80 -12.91 13.98
N VAL A 88 -15.62 -13.37 13.03
CA VAL A 88 -15.34 -13.22 11.59
C VAL A 88 -15.54 -11.76 11.17
N ILE A 89 -16.58 -11.10 11.67
CA ILE A 89 -16.82 -9.67 11.43
C ILE A 89 -15.63 -8.83 11.87
N ASP A 90 -15.11 -9.04 13.09
CA ASP A 90 -13.95 -8.30 13.60
C ASP A 90 -12.72 -8.49 12.71
N ARG A 91 -12.51 -9.70 12.18
CA ARG A 91 -11.40 -10.00 11.27
C ARG A 91 -11.60 -9.36 9.90
N LEU A 92 -12.81 -9.36 9.36
CA LEU A 92 -13.16 -8.68 8.11
C LEU A 92 -12.91 -7.17 8.22
N LEU A 93 -13.35 -6.54 9.32
CA LEU A 93 -13.09 -5.13 9.59
C LEU A 93 -11.58 -4.83 9.72
N ALA A 94 -10.83 -5.69 10.40
CA ALA A 94 -9.37 -5.55 10.50
C ALA A 94 -8.65 -5.69 9.15
N ILE A 95 -9.14 -6.55 8.25
CA ILE A 95 -8.63 -6.66 6.88
C ILE A 95 -8.94 -5.39 6.09
N SER A 96 -10.17 -4.90 6.17
CA SER A 96 -10.59 -3.67 5.51
C SER A 96 -9.78 -2.45 5.98
N ASP A 97 -9.50 -2.34 7.29
CA ASP A 97 -8.60 -1.32 7.83
C ASP A 97 -7.19 -1.43 7.24
N ARG A 98 -6.62 -2.64 7.15
CA ARG A 98 -5.30 -2.83 6.53
C ARG A 98 -5.30 -2.46 5.05
N ARG A 99 -6.36 -2.79 4.30
CA ARG A 99 -6.51 -2.38 2.89
C ARG A 99 -6.55 -0.87 2.76
N CYS A 100 -7.36 -0.20 3.57
CA CYS A 100 -7.43 1.26 3.55
C CYS A 100 -6.09 1.92 3.89
N LYS A 101 -5.29 1.36 4.82
CA LYS A 101 -3.93 1.83 5.10
C LYS A 101 -2.97 1.59 3.94
N LEU A 102 -3.02 0.40 3.34
CA LEU A 102 -2.16 0.02 2.21
C LEU A 102 -2.37 0.92 0.99
N TRP A 103 -3.62 1.29 0.73
CA TRP A 103 -4.04 2.11 -0.41
C TRP A 103 -4.17 3.60 -0.09
N GLY A 104 -3.90 4.02 1.15
CA GLY A 104 -4.01 5.42 1.55
C GLY A 104 -5.44 5.97 1.56
N LEU A 105 -6.46 5.11 1.69
CA LEU A 105 -7.87 5.50 1.71
C LEU A 105 -8.31 6.10 3.06
N TYR A 106 -7.48 6.02 4.10
CA TYR A 106 -7.70 6.78 5.32
C TYR A 106 -7.44 8.26 5.07
N ARG A 107 -8.50 9.01 4.79
CA ARG A 107 -8.45 10.46 4.88
C ARG A 107 -8.26 10.83 6.36
N LYS A 108 -7.16 11.50 6.70
CA LYS A 108 -7.03 12.14 8.00
C LYS A 108 -8.07 13.26 8.08
N ALA A 109 -9.01 13.16 9.00
CA ALA A 109 -9.80 14.32 9.42
C ALA A 109 -8.83 15.31 10.10
N GLY A 110 -8.27 16.24 9.33
CA GLY A 110 -7.29 17.22 9.80
C GLY A 110 -6.17 17.55 8.80
N ASP A 111 -5.94 16.73 7.78
CA ASP A 111 -4.97 17.07 6.72
C ASP A 111 -5.69 17.89 5.64
N ASN A 112 -5.83 19.19 5.92
CA ASN A 112 -6.10 20.26 4.95
C ASN A 112 -7.07 19.92 3.81
N ASP A 113 -8.36 20.16 4.06
CA ASP A 113 -9.40 20.38 3.04
C ASP A 113 -9.09 21.57 2.07
N SER A 114 -7.88 22.12 2.11
CA SER A 114 -7.41 23.29 1.36
C SER A 114 -6.50 22.96 0.17
N VAL A 115 -6.36 21.70 -0.26
CA VAL A 115 -5.57 21.37 -1.49
C VAL A 115 -6.44 20.84 -2.64
N TYR A 116 -7.74 20.62 -2.43
CA TYR A 116 -8.71 20.43 -3.52
C TYR A 116 -9.30 21.76 -4.00
N TYR A 117 -8.55 22.87 -3.93
CA TYR A 117 -8.88 24.06 -4.69
C TYR A 117 -8.83 23.72 -6.18
N SER A 118 -10.02 23.59 -6.76
CA SER A 118 -10.39 24.30 -7.98
C SER A 118 -9.29 24.36 -9.04
N LYS A 119 -9.12 23.26 -9.80
CA LYS A 119 -8.84 23.45 -11.23
C LYS A 119 -10.09 24.09 -11.85
N VAL A 120 -10.24 25.40 -11.70
CA VAL A 120 -11.01 26.17 -12.67
C VAL A 120 -10.24 26.03 -13.97
N ILE A 121 -10.69 25.12 -14.83
CA ILE A 121 -10.25 25.13 -16.21
C ILE A 121 -10.90 26.38 -16.80
N ILE A 122 -10.17 27.50 -16.81
CA ILE A 122 -10.52 28.63 -17.67
C ILE A 122 -10.27 28.12 -19.08
N ARG A 123 -11.31 27.56 -19.71
CA ARG A 123 -11.33 27.47 -21.16
C ARG A 123 -11.60 28.89 -21.60
N GLU A 124 -10.58 29.57 -22.12
CA GLU A 124 -10.83 30.76 -22.91
C GLU A 124 -11.80 30.37 -24.01
N VAL A 125 -12.96 31.03 -24.03
CA VAL A 125 -13.89 30.91 -25.14
C VAL A 125 -13.23 31.66 -26.30
N PRO A 126 -12.94 31.00 -27.44
CA PRO A 126 -12.33 31.68 -28.57
C PRO A 126 -13.16 32.90 -28.97
N ALA A 127 -12.48 34.01 -29.28
CA ALA A 127 -13.12 35.25 -29.72
C ALA A 127 -14.05 34.95 -30.92
N GLY A 128 -15.37 35.09 -30.70
CA GLY A 128 -16.41 34.77 -31.69
C GLY A 128 -17.58 33.94 -31.15
N TYR A 129 -17.49 33.35 -29.95
CA TYR A 129 -18.55 32.51 -29.37
C TYR A 129 -19.48 33.21 -28.37
N ILE A 130 -19.28 34.50 -28.09
CA ILE A 130 -20.24 35.32 -27.34
C ILE A 130 -21.04 36.12 -28.36
N GLN A 131 -22.21 35.62 -28.75
CA GLN A 131 -23.18 36.45 -29.47
C GLN A 131 -23.80 37.41 -28.45
N SER A 132 -23.58 38.71 -28.67
CA SER A 132 -24.29 39.77 -27.95
C SER A 132 -25.79 39.60 -28.20
N VAL A 133 -26.57 39.48 -27.12
CA VAL A 133 -28.01 39.70 -27.15
C VAL A 133 -28.28 41.18 -27.38
#